data_AF-A0A957NUT4-F1
#
_entry.id   AF-A0A957NUT4-F1
#
_cell.length_a   1.000
_cell.length_b   1.000
_cell.length_c   1.000
_cell.angle_alpha   90.00
_cell.angle_beta   90.00
_cell.angle_gamma   90.00
#
_symmetry.space_group_name_H-M   'P 1'
#
loop_
_entity.id
_entity.type
_entity.pdbx_description
1 polymer ?
#
loop_
_entity_poly.entity_id
_entity_poly.type
_entity_poly.pdbx_seq_one_letter_code
_entity_poly.pdbx_strand_id
1 'polypeptide(L)'
;MTFNRSAIKWGSVIVGVVIAFVIAYGSSVGVVTGYASYLSMQAKGAPDMALINSFAARTAPTVTSIFMGLGVLVGSLRAGRKAKAAPFQNGLTVGLVTALVELALNLSGGVSMWTLVSVMLALGGGWLGGKLSARGAHEYDLQNASL
;
A
#
# COMPACT_ATOMS: atom_id res chain seq x y z
N MET A 1 24.62 5.27 -6.32
CA MET A 1 24.19 4.35 -5.25
C MET A 1 24.48 2.93 -5.67
N THR A 2 25.34 2.20 -4.97
CA THR A 2 25.53 0.76 -5.18
C THR A 2 24.36 0.00 -4.52
N PHE A 3 23.66 -0.82 -5.30
CA PHE A 3 22.52 -1.60 -4.81
C PHE A 3 23.03 -2.84 -4.09
N ASN A 4 22.93 -2.85 -2.75
CA ASN A 4 23.46 -3.96 -1.96
C ASN A 4 22.33 -4.93 -1.60
N ARG A 5 22.28 -6.09 -2.27
CA ARG A 5 21.22 -7.09 -2.08
C ARG A 5 21.22 -7.67 -0.66
N SER A 6 22.37 -7.75 0.01
CA SER A 6 22.47 -8.27 1.38
C SER A 6 21.95 -7.29 2.45
N ALA A 7 21.79 -6.00 2.11
CA ALA A 7 21.25 -4.98 3.00
C ALA A 7 19.70 -4.93 3.00
N ILE A 8 19.04 -5.67 2.10
CA ILE A 8 17.58 -5.73 2.03
C ILE A 8 17.07 -6.75 3.04
N LYS A 9 16.30 -6.29 4.04
CA LYS A 9 15.62 -7.17 4.99
C LYS A 9 14.32 -7.67 4.40
N TRP A 10 14.40 -8.71 3.57
CA TRP A 10 13.26 -9.31 2.88
C TRP A 10 12.07 -9.62 3.79
N GLY A 11 12.29 -10.12 5.01
CA GLY A 11 11.21 -10.35 5.96
C GLY A 11 10.43 -9.06 6.30
N SER A 12 11.10 -7.92 6.43
CA SER A 12 10.42 -6.66 6.68
C SER A 12 9.78 -6.07 5.43
N VAL A 13 10.34 -6.33 4.25
CA VAL A 13 9.76 -5.95 2.96
C VAL A 13 8.44 -6.68 2.74
N ILE A 14 8.43 -8.01 2.90
CA ILE A 14 7.23 -8.84 2.73
C ILE A 14 6.12 -8.37 3.68
N VAL A 15 6.44 -8.13 4.95
CA VAL A 15 5.48 -7.58 5.92
C VAL A 15 4.95 -6.21 5.48
N GLY A 16 5.82 -5.35 4.92
CA GLY A 16 5.41 -4.06 4.36
C GLY A 16 4.42 -4.19 3.20
N VAL A 17 4.68 -5.13 2.29
CA VAL A 17 3.78 -5.45 1.15
C VAL A 17 2.44 -5.95 1.68
N VAL A 18 2.44 -6.90 2.62
CA VAL A 18 1.19 -7.42 3.21
C VAL A 18 0.38 -6.30 3.88
N ILE A 19 1.02 -5.41 4.63
CA ILE A 19 0.36 -4.25 5.24
C ILE A 19 -0.29 -3.37 4.16
N ALA A 20 0.41 -3.13 3.06
CA ALA A 20 -0.12 -2.32 1.97
C ALA A 20 -1.42 -2.91 1.39
N PHE A 21 -1.41 -4.21 1.09
CA PHE A 21 -2.59 -4.92 0.59
C PHE A 21 -3.74 -4.96 1.60
N VAL A 22 -3.44 -5.22 2.88
CA VAL A 22 -4.46 -5.23 3.94
C VAL A 22 -5.13 -3.87 4.09
N ILE A 23 -4.35 -2.78 4.06
CA ILE A 23 -4.90 -1.41 4.13
C ILE A 23 -5.72 -1.10 2.87
N ALA A 24 -5.19 -1.38 1.68
CA ALA A 24 -5.85 -1.06 0.43
C ALA A 24 -7.19 -1.78 0.26
N TYR A 25 -7.16 -3.11 0.34
CA TYR A 25 -8.34 -3.94 0.11
C TYR A 25 -9.28 -3.93 1.33
N GLY A 26 -8.75 -3.87 2.54
CA GLY A 26 -9.56 -3.73 3.76
C GLY A 26 -10.40 -2.45 3.76
N SER A 27 -9.82 -1.32 3.35
CA SER A 27 -10.57 -0.07 3.21
C SER A 27 -11.67 -0.16 2.15
N SER A 28 -11.36 -0.77 1.01
CA SER A 28 -12.33 -0.97 -0.08
C SER A 28 -13.52 -1.84 0.35
N VAL A 29 -13.23 -2.98 0.99
CA VAL A 29 -14.25 -3.87 1.57
C VAL A 29 -15.06 -3.13 2.63
N GLY A 30 -14.42 -2.36 3.51
CA GLY A 30 -15.10 -1.56 4.53
C GLY A 30 -16.08 -0.54 3.94
N VAL A 31 -15.68 0.18 2.89
CA VAL A 31 -16.54 1.16 2.20
C VAL A 31 -17.73 0.49 1.52
N VAL A 32 -17.52 -0.60 0.78
CA VAL A 32 -18.60 -1.33 0.11
C VAL A 32 -19.56 -1.96 1.12
N THR A 33 -19.01 -2.56 2.18
CA THR A 33 -19.81 -3.18 3.26
C THR A 33 -20.62 -2.14 4.02
N GLY A 34 -20.06 -0.96 4.30
CA GLY A 34 -20.78 0.14 4.93
C GLY A 34 -21.96 0.62 4.07
N TYR A 35 -21.75 0.75 2.76
CA TYR A 35 -22.82 1.10 1.83
C TYR A 35 -23.92 0.03 1.76
N ALA A 36 -23.55 -1.24 1.65
CA ALA A 36 -24.51 -2.36 1.66
C ALA A 36 -25.30 -2.43 2.98
N SER A 37 -24.64 -2.17 4.11
CA SER A 37 -25.26 -2.12 5.43
C SER A 37 -26.28 -0.98 5.51
N TYR A 38 -25.92 0.21 5.05
CA TYR A 38 -26.83 1.36 4.96
C TYR A 38 -28.07 1.02 4.11
N LEU A 39 -27.86 0.39 2.94
CA LEU A 39 -28.96 -0.01 2.07
C LEU A 39 -29.88 -1.03 2.73
N SER A 40 -29.32 -2.00 3.45
CA SER A 40 -30.10 -3.03 4.16
C SER A 40 -31.01 -2.43 5.25
N MET A 41 -30.53 -1.39 5.95
CA MET A 41 -31.31 -0.68 6.96
C MET A 41 -32.44 0.14 6.32
N GLN A 42 -32.20 0.72 5.15
CA GLN A 42 -33.20 1.50 4.42
C GLN A 42 -34.29 0.63 3.79
N ALA A 43 -33.91 -0.50 3.21
CA ALA A 43 -34.83 -1.36 2.46
C ALA A 43 -35.82 -2.15 3.34
N LYS A 44 -35.59 -2.25 4.66
CA LYS A 44 -36.34 -3.13 5.58
C LYS A 44 -36.53 -4.57 5.02
N GLY A 45 -35.55 -5.04 4.25
CA GLY A 45 -35.61 -6.26 3.43
C GLY A 45 -34.26 -6.52 2.75
N ALA A 46 -34.22 -7.47 1.81
CA ALA A 46 -32.98 -7.79 1.11
C ALA A 46 -32.47 -6.58 0.30
N PRO A 47 -31.20 -6.16 0.47
CA PRO A 47 -30.66 -5.01 -0.24
C PRO A 47 -30.48 -5.30 -1.74
N ASP A 48 -30.69 -4.27 -2.57
CA ASP A 48 -30.54 -4.36 -4.03
C ASP A 48 -29.06 -4.59 -4.41
N MET A 49 -28.78 -5.80 -4.87
CA MET A 49 -27.45 -6.24 -5.28
C MET A 49 -26.95 -5.50 -6.53
N ALA A 50 -27.82 -5.09 -7.45
CA ALA A 50 -27.41 -4.35 -8.64
C ALA A 50 -26.88 -2.97 -8.25
N LEU A 51 -27.53 -2.33 -7.28
CA LEU A 51 -27.09 -1.04 -6.74
C LEU A 51 -25.74 -1.16 -6.03
N ILE A 52 -25.57 -2.18 -5.16
CA ILE A 52 -24.31 -2.45 -4.47
C ILE A 52 -23.17 -2.71 -5.46
N ASN A 53 -23.39 -3.56 -6.46
CA ASN A 53 -22.38 -3.88 -7.47
C ASN A 53 -22.00 -2.65 -8.29
N SER A 54 -22.98 -1.81 -8.66
CA SER A 54 -22.70 -0.56 -9.38
C SER A 54 -21.89 0.42 -8.55
N PHE A 55 -22.18 0.52 -7.25
CA PHE A 55 -21.42 1.34 -6.31
C PHE A 55 -20.00 0.81 -6.14
N ALA A 56 -19.84 -0.49 -5.90
CA ALA A 56 -18.54 -1.13 -5.76
C ALA A 56 -17.68 -0.94 -7.02
N ALA A 57 -18.23 -1.15 -8.21
CA ALA A 57 -17.49 -0.99 -9.47
C ALA A 57 -16.97 0.44 -9.68
N ARG A 58 -17.67 1.46 -9.18
CA ARG A 58 -17.27 2.87 -9.31
C ARG A 58 -16.33 3.34 -8.20
N THR A 59 -16.56 2.85 -6.98
CA THR A 59 -15.89 3.36 -5.78
C THR A 59 -14.67 2.53 -5.40
N ALA A 60 -14.76 1.19 -5.48
CA ALA A 60 -13.70 0.29 -5.02
C ALA A 60 -12.35 0.53 -5.72
N PRO A 61 -12.26 0.71 -7.06
CA PRO A 61 -10.98 0.95 -7.70
C PRO A 61 -10.28 2.21 -7.18
N THR A 62 -11.04 3.30 -7.00
CA THR A 62 -10.55 4.57 -6.48
C THR A 62 -10.04 4.43 -5.03
N VAL A 63 -10.86 3.84 -4.16
CA VAL A 63 -10.53 3.63 -2.74
C VAL A 63 -9.31 2.73 -2.62
N THR A 64 -9.31 1.58 -3.28
CA THR A 64 -8.17 0.65 -3.28
C THR A 64 -6.90 1.36 -3.74
N SER A 65 -6.95 2.16 -4.80
CA SER A 65 -5.77 2.87 -5.33
C SER A 65 -5.18 3.86 -4.32
N ILE A 66 -6.03 4.71 -3.72
CA ILE A 66 -5.60 5.70 -2.73
C ILE A 66 -4.97 5.01 -1.52
N PHE A 67 -5.67 4.00 -0.98
CA PHE A 67 -5.21 3.27 0.18
C PHE A 67 -4.03 2.33 -0.12
N MET A 68 -3.81 1.95 -1.38
CA MET A 68 -2.58 1.29 -1.82
C MET A 68 -1.37 2.21 -1.64
N GLY A 69 -1.46 3.46 -2.13
CA GLY A 69 -0.38 4.43 -1.94
C GLY A 69 -0.06 4.68 -0.46
N LEU A 70 -1.09 4.86 0.36
CA LEU A 70 -0.95 5.03 1.81
C LEU A 70 -0.40 3.78 2.49
N GLY A 71 -0.93 2.61 2.12
CA GLY A 71 -0.52 1.33 2.67
C GLY A 71 0.95 1.03 2.36
N VAL A 72 1.39 1.30 1.13
CA VAL A 72 2.79 1.19 0.74
C VAL A 72 3.64 2.20 1.50
N LEU A 73 3.21 3.46 1.61
CA LEU A 73 3.94 4.46 2.39
C LEU A 73 4.20 3.97 3.83
N VAL A 74 3.18 3.45 4.50
CA VAL A 74 3.29 2.87 5.86
C VAL A 74 4.20 1.64 5.86
N GLY A 75 4.02 0.72 4.91
CA GLY A 75 4.83 -0.49 4.77
C GLY A 75 6.32 -0.17 4.55
N SER A 76 6.61 0.80 3.69
CA SER A 76 7.95 1.28 3.36
C SER A 76 8.60 2.01 4.53
N LEU A 77 7.85 2.84 5.28
CA LEU A 77 8.35 3.48 6.50
C LEU A 77 8.76 2.43 7.54
N ARG A 78 7.92 1.43 7.76
CA ARG A 78 8.20 0.33 8.68
C ARG A 78 9.42 -0.48 8.22
N ALA A 79 9.48 -0.83 6.94
CA ALA A 79 10.57 -1.61 6.38
C ALA A 79 11.91 -0.87 6.45
N GLY A 80 11.93 0.40 6.06
CA GLY A 80 13.13 1.23 6.14
C GLY A 80 13.62 1.40 7.58
N ARG A 81 12.72 1.70 8.53
CA ARG A 81 13.07 1.82 9.96
C ARG A 81 13.63 0.52 10.54
N LYS A 82 13.07 -0.65 10.18
CA LYS A 82 13.58 -1.96 10.64
C LYS A 82 14.89 -2.37 9.97
N ALA A 83 15.17 -1.89 8.76
CA ALA A 83 16.38 -2.24 8.03
C ALA A 83 17.65 -1.74 8.75
N LYS A 84 17.60 -0.53 9.35
CA LYS A 84 18.74 0.21 9.91
C LYS A 84 19.83 0.52 8.86
N ALA A 85 20.33 -0.48 8.14
CA ALA A 85 21.14 -0.34 6.95
C ALA A 85 20.27 -0.14 5.70
N ALA A 86 20.66 0.79 4.83
CA ALA A 86 19.99 1.11 3.57
C ALA A 86 18.43 1.28 3.69
N PRO A 87 17.94 2.14 4.61
CA PRO A 87 16.50 2.35 4.83
C PRO A 87 15.75 2.78 3.56
N PHE A 88 16.38 3.62 2.73
CA PHE A 88 15.82 4.04 1.45
C PHE A 88 15.60 2.87 0.48
N GLN A 89 16.59 1.98 0.33
CA GLN A 89 16.49 0.82 -0.56
C GLN A 89 15.36 -0.11 -0.11
N ASN A 90 15.27 -0.39 1.19
CA ASN A 90 14.20 -1.25 1.73
C ASN A 90 12.80 -0.66 1.49
N GLY A 91 12.62 0.65 1.72
CA GLY A 91 11.35 1.32 1.46
C GLY A 91 10.97 1.33 -0.03
N LEU A 92 11.94 1.57 -0.91
CA LEU A 92 11.74 1.52 -2.36
C LEU A 92 11.40 0.11 -2.83
N THR A 93 12.06 -0.92 -2.29
CA THR A 93 11.77 -2.32 -2.60
C THR A 93 10.34 -2.71 -2.25
N VAL A 94 9.79 -2.24 -1.12
CA VAL A 94 8.37 -2.48 -0.80
C VAL A 94 7.46 -1.92 -1.90
N GLY A 95 7.68 -0.69 -2.35
CA GLY A 95 6.88 -0.10 -3.42
C GLY A 95 7.00 -0.84 -4.74
N LEU A 96 8.22 -1.22 -5.12
CA LEU A 96 8.47 -1.99 -6.35
C LEU A 96 7.80 -3.37 -6.31
N VAL A 97 7.99 -4.12 -5.21
CA VAL A 97 7.38 -5.45 -5.06
C VAL A 97 5.86 -5.34 -5.05
N THR A 98 5.31 -4.34 -4.34
CA THR A 98 3.85 -4.13 -4.31
C THR A 98 3.31 -3.82 -5.70
N ALA A 99 3.96 -2.92 -6.46
CA ALA A 99 3.57 -2.60 -7.83
C ALA A 99 3.60 -3.83 -8.75
N LEU A 100 4.63 -4.68 -8.63
CA LEU A 100 4.72 -5.91 -9.42
C LEU A 100 3.63 -6.92 -9.06
N VAL A 101 3.34 -7.08 -7.76
CA VAL A 101 2.25 -7.95 -7.30
C VAL A 101 0.90 -7.43 -7.81
N GLU A 102 0.64 -6.12 -7.67
CA GLU A 102 -0.60 -5.50 -8.16
C GLU A 102 -0.77 -5.72 -9.68
N LEU A 103 0.31 -5.51 -10.45
CA LEU A 103 0.28 -5.74 -11.89
C LEU A 103 0.03 -7.21 -12.23
N ALA A 104 0.68 -8.14 -11.52
CA ALA A 104 0.51 -9.57 -11.70
C ALA A 104 -0.92 -10.03 -11.41
N LEU A 105 -1.56 -9.50 -10.37
CA LEU A 105 -2.94 -9.82 -10.01
C LEU A 105 -3.96 -9.34 -11.07
N ASN A 106 -3.66 -8.27 -11.79
CA ASN A 106 -4.56 -7.68 -12.77
C ASN A 106 -4.24 -8.10 -14.22
N LEU A 107 -3.16 -8.86 -14.45
CA LEU A 107 -2.68 -9.23 -15.77
C LEU A 107 -3.67 -10.11 -16.55
N SER A 108 -4.38 -11.01 -15.86
CA SER A 108 -5.38 -11.90 -16.47
C SER A 108 -6.73 -11.26 -16.71
N GLY A 109 -7.09 -10.24 -15.91
CA GLY A 109 -8.38 -9.53 -16.01
C GLY A 109 -8.37 -8.30 -16.92
N GLY A 110 -7.19 -7.94 -17.45
CA GLY A 110 -6.96 -6.71 -18.20
C GLY A 110 -6.48 -5.57 -17.30
N VAL A 111 -5.45 -4.86 -17.74
CA VAL A 111 -4.88 -3.72 -17.00
C VAL A 111 -5.78 -2.50 -17.16
N SER A 112 -6.47 -2.13 -16.09
CA SER A 112 -7.32 -0.94 -16.05
C SER A 112 -6.50 0.34 -15.80
N MET A 113 -7.09 1.50 -16.10
CA MET A 113 -6.49 2.80 -15.74
C MET A 113 -6.20 2.90 -14.24
N TRP A 114 -7.09 2.36 -13.39
CA TRP A 114 -6.90 2.36 -11.93
C TRP A 114 -5.77 1.44 -11.47
N THR A 115 -5.50 0.35 -12.20
CA THR A 115 -4.33 -0.49 -11.96
C THR A 115 -3.05 0.31 -12.20
N LEU A 116 -2.98 1.10 -13.29
CA LEU A 116 -1.83 1.97 -13.56
C LEU A 116 -1.67 3.03 -12.48
N VAL A 117 -2.76 3.66 -12.04
CA VAL A 117 -2.74 4.63 -10.93
C VAL A 117 -2.24 3.96 -9.64
N SER A 118 -2.73 2.77 -9.31
CA SER A 118 -2.28 2.01 -8.13
C SER A 118 -0.80 1.69 -8.18
N VAL A 119 -0.29 1.27 -9.34
CA VAL A 119 1.15 1.03 -9.56
C VAL A 119 1.96 2.30 -9.33
N MET A 120 1.52 3.44 -9.88
CA MET A 120 2.22 4.71 -9.68
C MET A 120 2.19 5.17 -8.22
N LEU A 121 1.06 4.99 -7.54
CA LEU A 121 0.93 5.28 -6.12
C LEU A 121 1.78 4.35 -5.24
N ALA A 122 1.90 3.07 -5.60
CA ALA A 122 2.79 2.14 -4.92
C ALA A 122 4.26 2.54 -5.09
N LEU A 123 4.69 2.88 -6.30
CA LEU A 123 6.06 3.36 -6.53
C LEU A 123 6.33 4.68 -5.79
N GLY A 124 5.39 5.62 -5.85
CA GLY A 124 5.47 6.91 -5.15
C GLY A 124 5.50 6.75 -3.63
N GLY A 125 4.63 5.92 -3.06
CA GLY A 125 4.60 5.58 -1.64
C GLY A 125 5.90 4.89 -1.19
N GLY A 126 6.45 4.00 -2.03
CA GLY A 126 7.72 3.33 -1.78
C GLY A 126 8.89 4.29 -1.72
N TRP A 127 8.96 5.19 -2.69
CA TRP A 127 9.98 6.22 -2.75
C TRP A 127 9.90 7.20 -1.57
N LEU A 128 8.70 7.72 -1.28
CA LEU A 128 8.47 8.64 -0.16
C LEU A 128 8.76 7.97 1.19
N GLY A 129 8.26 6.75 1.41
CA GLY A 129 8.49 6.01 2.65
C GLY A 129 9.96 5.63 2.85
N GLY A 130 10.66 5.29 1.77
CA GLY A 130 12.11 5.10 1.78
C GLY A 130 12.86 6.38 2.16
N LYS A 131 12.48 7.53 1.57
CA LYS A 131 13.15 8.82 1.83
C LYS A 131 12.94 9.29 3.28
N LEU A 132 11.72 9.16 3.79
CA LEU A 132 11.37 9.55 5.16
C LEU A 132 12.02 8.64 6.20
N SER A 133 12.10 7.33 5.95
CA SER A 133 12.79 6.40 6.85
C SER A 133 14.31 6.62 6.88
N ALA A 134 14.91 7.00 5.74
CA ALA A 134 16.32 7.35 5.68
C ALA A 134 16.66 8.63 6.45
N ARG A 135 15.80 9.65 6.37
CA ARG A 135 15.95 10.88 7.17
C ARG A 135 15.91 10.59 8.67
N GLY A 136 14.91 9.81 9.11
CA GLY A 136 14.80 9.45 10.52
C GLY A 136 16.01 8.68 11.04
N ALA A 137 16.60 7.78 10.24
CA ALA A 137 17.81 7.04 10.64
C ALA A 137 19.01 7.97 10.91
N HIS A 138 19.22 8.98 10.06
CA HIS A 138 20.29 9.97 10.26
C HIS A 138 20.10 10.80 11.53
N GLU A 139 18.87 11.17 11.88
CA GLU A 139 18.59 11.95 13.09
C GLU A 139 18.91 11.17 14.38
N TYR A 140 18.62 9.86 14.41
CA TYR A 140 18.96 9.00 15.56
C TYR A 140 20.47 8.85 15.75
N ASP A 141 21.25 8.74 14.67
CA ASP A 141 22.71 8.62 14.76
C ASP A 141 23.35 9.89 15.32
N LEU A 142 22.84 11.07 14.94
CA LEU A 142 23.32 12.36 15.46
C LEU A 142 23.06 12.52 16.95
N GLN A 143 21.89 12.12 17.45
CA GLN A 143 21.57 12.18 18.88
C GLN A 143 22.46 11.25 19.72
N ASN A 144 22.76 10.07 19.21
CA ASN A 144 23.59 9.10 19.93
C ASN A 144 25.10 9.44 19.89
N ALA A 145 25.55 10.23 18.91
CA ALA A 145 26.94 10.69 18.82
C ALA A 145 27.27 11.89 19.71
N SER A 146 26.25 12.55 20.26
CA SER A 146 26.37 13.71 21.16
C SER A 146 26.35 13.36 22.67
N LEU A 147 26.32 12.07 23.01
CA LEU A 147 26.36 11.53 24.37
C LEU A 147 27.69 10.80 24.60
#